data_AF-A0A2G4GKS1-F1
#
_entry.id   AF-A0A2G4GKS1-F1
#
_cell.length_a   1.000
_cell.length_b   1.000
_cell.length_c   1.000
_cell.angle_alpha   90.00
_cell.angle_beta   90.00
_cell.angle_gamma   90.00
#
_symmetry.space_group_name_H-M   'P 1'
#
loop_
_entity.id
_entity.type
_entity.pdbx_description
1 polymer ?
#
loop_
_entity_poly.entity_id
_entity_poly.type
_entity_poly.pdbx_seq_one_letter_code
_entity_poly.pdbx_strand_id
1 'polypeptide(L)'
;MAWNFTISSIILCLCLLIGVIGYHYLAPADWIDALHNASMILSGMGPVIEIKTISGKLFSSFYALFSGIVFITNIGIILAPAIHRLYHALHIEEN
;
A
#
# COMPACT_ATOMS: atom_id res chain seq x y z
N MET A 1 -14.56 -11.47 -8.44
CA MET A 1 -13.29 -10.90 -8.96
C MET A 1 -13.36 -9.38 -9.05
N ALA A 2 -14.36 -8.78 -9.72
CA ALA A 2 -14.53 -7.32 -9.78
C ALA A 2 -14.70 -6.67 -8.38
N TRP A 3 -15.49 -7.30 -7.49
CA TRP A 3 -15.70 -6.80 -6.12
C TRP A 3 -14.40 -6.69 -5.29
N ASN A 4 -13.57 -7.74 -5.29
CA ASN A 4 -12.29 -7.75 -4.58
C ASN A 4 -11.35 -6.66 -5.10
N PHE A 5 -11.33 -6.46 -6.43
CA PHE A 5 -10.53 -5.41 -7.05
C PHE A 5 -10.98 -4.02 -6.60
N THR A 6 -12.29 -3.75 -6.58
CA THR A 6 -12.83 -2.47 -6.10
C THR A 6 -12.48 -2.21 -4.64
N ILE A 7 -12.63 -3.22 -3.76
CA ILE A 7 -12.24 -3.11 -2.34
C ILE A 7 -10.76 -2.79 -2.22
N SER A 8 -9.90 -3.53 -2.93
CA SER A 8 -8.46 -3.32 -2.97
C SER A 8 -8.10 -1.91 -3.42
N SER A 9 -8.72 -1.40 -4.48
CA SER A 9 -8.49 -0.03 -4.96
C SER A 9 -8.90 1.02 -3.92
N ILE A 10 -10.03 0.83 -3.23
CA ILE A 10 -10.47 1.75 -2.17
C ILE A 10 -9.46 1.77 -1.01
N ILE A 11 -9.02 0.59 -0.56
CA ILE A 11 -8.01 0.47 0.51
C ILE A 11 -6.73 1.20 0.11
N LEU A 12 -6.21 0.97 -1.11
CA LEU A 12 -5.02 1.63 -1.61
C LEU A 12 -5.18 3.15 -1.67
N CYS A 13 -6.31 3.65 -2.19
CA CYS A 13 -6.58 5.08 -2.27
C CYS A 13 -6.59 5.74 -0.87
N LEU A 14 -7.22 5.10 0.12
CA LEU A 14 -7.25 5.60 1.49
C LEU A 14 -5.83 5.61 2.12
N CYS A 15 -5.07 4.52 1.94
CA CYS A 15 -3.70 4.42 2.45
C CYS A 15 -2.75 5.44 1.78
N LEU A 16 -2.96 5.71 0.49
CA LEU A 16 -2.22 6.71 -0.25
C LEU A 16 -2.52 8.12 0.27
N LEU A 17 -3.80 8.45 0.49
CA LEU A 17 -4.21 9.74 1.05
C LEU A 17 -3.61 9.99 2.43
N ILE A 18 -3.58 8.97 3.30
CA ILE A 18 -2.91 9.05 4.61
C ILE A 18 -1.42 9.38 4.43
N GLY A 19 -0.75 8.73 3.47
CA GLY A 19 0.64 9.00 3.13
C GLY A 19 0.86 10.44 2.66
N VAL A 20 0.07 10.90 1.69
CA VAL A 20 0.17 12.25 1.11
C VAL A 20 0.02 13.32 2.19
N ILE A 21 -1.03 13.19 3.01
CA ILE A 21 -1.31 14.14 4.10
C ILE A 21 -0.17 14.11 5.13
N GLY A 22 0.27 12.93 5.56
CA GLY A 22 1.33 12.81 6.55
C GLY A 22 2.67 13.36 6.06
N TYR A 23 3.07 13.09 4.81
CA TYR A 23 4.30 13.66 4.25
C TYR A 23 4.22 15.18 4.08
N HIS A 24 3.06 15.71 3.70
CA HIS A 24 2.88 17.16 3.57
C HIS A 24 3.02 17.88 4.91
N TYR A 25 2.40 17.37 5.99
CA TYR A 25 2.40 18.04 7.29
C TYR A 25 3.60 17.69 8.18
N LEU A 26 4.12 16.46 8.14
CA LEU A 26 5.17 16.00 9.06
C LEU A 26 6.58 16.04 8.44
N ALA A 27 6.68 15.95 7.11
CA ALA A 27 7.94 15.95 6.35
C ALA A 27 8.11 17.18 5.42
N PRO A 28 7.46 18.31 5.76
CA PRO A 28 7.16 19.48 4.90
C PRO A 28 7.34 19.31 3.37
N ALA A 29 6.81 18.23 2.79
CA ALA A 29 6.94 17.96 1.36
C ALA A 29 5.85 18.69 0.57
N ASP A 30 6.17 19.19 -0.63
CA ASP A 30 5.14 19.71 -1.55
C ASP A 30 4.11 18.62 -1.90
N TRP A 31 2.88 19.01 -2.23
CA TRP A 31 1.79 18.05 -2.46
C TRP A 31 2.11 16.96 -3.48
N ILE A 32 2.78 17.34 -4.58
CA ILE A 32 3.16 16.39 -5.64
C ILE A 32 4.28 15.46 -5.19
N ASP A 33 5.23 15.98 -4.41
CA ASP A 33 6.35 15.20 -3.85
C ASP A 33 5.86 14.25 -2.76
N ALA A 34 4.91 14.70 -1.94
CA ALA A 34 4.23 13.89 -0.94
C ALA A 34 3.43 12.75 -1.58
N LEU A 35 2.70 13.03 -2.66
CA LEU A 35 1.98 12.02 -3.44
C LEU A 35 2.94 11.01 -4.07
N HIS A 36 4.01 11.50 -4.71
CA HIS A 36 5.00 10.67 -5.35
C HIS A 36 5.70 9.76 -4.33
N ASN A 37 6.18 10.34 -3.22
CA ASN A 37 6.86 9.59 -2.16
C ASN A 37 5.93 8.58 -1.47
N ALA A 38 4.67 8.96 -1.18
CA ALA A 38 3.69 8.04 -0.63
C ALA A 38 3.40 6.87 -1.58
N SER A 39 3.25 7.14 -2.88
CA SER A 39 3.04 6.09 -3.89
C SER A 39 4.23 5.13 -3.96
N MET A 40 5.45 5.66 -3.93
CA MET A 40 6.68 4.86 -3.97
C MET A 40 6.75 3.91 -2.77
N ILE A 41 6.57 4.43 -1.56
CA ILE A 41 6.55 3.63 -0.33
C ILE A 41 5.39 2.61 -0.33
N LEU A 42 4.19 3.02 -0.73
CA LEU A 42 3.02 2.14 -0.79
C LEU A 42 3.16 0.99 -1.81
N SER A 43 3.97 1.20 -2.85
CA SER A 43 4.31 0.16 -3.83
C SER A 43 5.46 -0.75 -3.40
N GLY A 44 6.05 -0.51 -2.22
CA GLY A 44 7.19 -1.25 -1.69
C GLY A 44 8.55 -0.74 -2.19
N MET A 45 8.58 0.35 -2.95
CA MET A 45 9.82 1.03 -3.32
C MET A 45 10.29 1.96 -2.20
N GLY A 46 11.57 2.35 -2.24
CA GLY A 46 12.15 3.24 -1.25
C GLY A 46 11.64 4.69 -1.33
N PRO A 47 12.01 5.54 -0.35
CA PRO A 47 11.69 6.97 -0.39
C PRO A 47 12.44 7.66 -1.53
N VAL A 48 11.79 8.64 -2.15
CA VAL A 48 12.36 9.43 -3.27
C VAL A 48 12.78 10.83 -2.82
N ILE A 49 12.17 11.33 -1.73
CA ILE A 49 12.51 12.63 -1.17
C ILE A 49 13.39 12.50 0.07
N GLU A 50 14.24 13.49 0.28
CA GLU A 50 15.05 13.57 1.50
C GLU A 50 14.22 14.13 2.66
N ILE A 51 14.06 13.33 3.72
CA ILE A 51 13.29 13.72 4.90
C ILE A 51 14.22 14.28 5.98
N LYS A 52 14.13 15.60 6.21
CA LYS A 52 15.03 16.33 7.13
C LYS A 52 14.51 16.42 8.57
N THR A 53 13.20 16.41 8.76
CA THR A 53 12.56 16.60 10.07
C THR A 53 12.49 15.30 10.89
N ILE A 54 12.57 15.41 12.22
CA ILE A 54 12.43 14.26 13.12
C ILE A 54 11.02 13.66 13.01
N SER A 55 9.99 14.51 13.01
CA SER A 55 8.59 14.12 12.82
C SER A 55 8.37 13.38 11.50
N GLY A 56 8.97 13.86 10.41
CA GLY A 56 8.85 13.25 9.09
C GLY A 56 9.54 11.90 9.04
N LYS A 57 10.71 11.75 9.67
CA LYS A 57 11.42 10.47 9.75
C LYS A 57 10.60 9.44 10.51
N LEU A 58 10.06 9.81 11.68
CA LEU A 58 9.18 8.94 12.46
C LEU A 58 7.95 8.52 11.64
N PHE A 59 7.25 9.50 11.04
CA PHE A 59 6.11 9.22 10.17
C PHE A 59 6.48 8.26 9.05
N SER A 60 7.55 8.54 8.31
CA SER A 60 8.00 7.72 7.19
C SER A 60 8.36 6.30 7.61
N SER A 61 8.95 6.12 8.80
CA SER A 61 9.26 4.78 9.32
C SER A 61 8.00 3.97 9.60
N PHE A 62 7.01 4.55 10.30
CA PHE A 62 5.74 3.88 10.56
C PHE A 62 4.94 3.66 9.28
N TYR A 63 4.92 4.66 8.39
CA TYR A 63 4.21 4.58 7.12
C TYR A 63 4.81 3.51 6.20
N ALA A 64 6.13 3.33 6.19
CA ALA A 64 6.78 2.27 5.42
C ALA A 64 6.42 0.86 5.93
N LEU A 65 6.41 0.65 7.24
CA LEU A 65 5.97 -0.63 7.83
C LEU A 65 4.50 -0.93 7.53
N PHE A 66 3.64 0.07 7.74
CA PHE A 66 2.21 -0.02 7.43
C PHE A 66 1.97 -0.31 5.95
N SER A 67 2.64 0.42 5.07
CA SER A 67 2.54 0.28 3.62
C SER A 67 2.96 -1.10 3.14
N GLY A 68 4.03 -1.67 3.70
CA GLY A 68 4.45 -3.03 3.38
C GLY A 68 3.38 -4.07 3.69
N ILE A 69 2.72 -3.96 4.85
CA ILE A 69 1.61 -4.85 5.22
C ILE A 69 0.44 -4.66 4.26
N VAL A 70 0.03 -3.41 4.00
CA VAL A 70 -1.08 -3.10 3.08
C VAL A 70 -0.80 -3.64 1.68
N PHE A 71 0.41 -3.48 1.16
CA PHE A 71 0.80 -3.98 -0.16
C PHE A 71 0.61 -5.50 -0.27
N ILE A 72 1.14 -6.26 0.70
CA ILE A 72 1.04 -7.73 0.73
C ILE A 72 -0.42 -8.16 0.89
N THR A 73 -1.16 -7.55 1.82
CA THR A 73 -2.59 -7.83 2.03
C THR A 73 -3.40 -7.57 0.75
N ASN A 74 -3.10 -6.48 0.05
CA ASN A 74 -3.81 -6.10 -1.16
C ASN A 74 -3.58 -7.10 -2.30
N ILE A 75 -2.34 -7.58 -2.48
CA ILE A 75 -2.03 -8.67 -3.41
C ILE A 75 -2.83 -9.93 -3.03
N GLY A 76 -2.88 -10.27 -1.74
CA GLY A 76 -3.65 -11.41 -1.24
C GLY A 76 -5.14 -11.35 -1.59
N ILE A 77 -5.79 -10.18 -1.43
CA ILE A 77 -7.21 -9.98 -1.75
C ILE A 77 -7.49 -10.19 -3.25
N ILE A 78 -6.58 -9.70 -4.10
CA ILE A 78 -6.69 -9.81 -5.57
C ILE A 78 -6.44 -11.26 -6.01
N LEU A 79 -5.44 -11.93 -5.44
CA LEU A 79 -5.09 -13.31 -5.81
C LEU A 79 -6.00 -14.37 -5.21
N ALA A 80 -6.63 -14.14 -4.06
CA ALA A 80 -7.51 -15.09 -3.37
C ALA A 80 -8.51 -15.83 -4.31
N PRO A 81 -9.30 -15.15 -5.16
CA PRO A 81 -10.22 -15.83 -6.06
C PRO A 81 -9.52 -16.60 -7.19
N ALA A 82 -8.32 -16.17 -7.61
CA ALA A 82 -7.54 -16.90 -8.60
C ALA A 82 -6.95 -18.19 -8.00
N ILE A 83 -6.45 -18.09 -6.77
CA ILE A 83 -5.93 -19.23 -5.99
C ILE A 83 -7.05 -20.23 -5.70
N HIS A 84 -8.22 -19.78 -5.26
CA HIS A 84 -9.38 -20.68 -5.04
C HIS A 84 -9.82 -21.40 -6.32
N ARG A 85 -9.79 -20.74 -7.47
CA ARG A 85 -10.06 -21.41 -8.77
C ARG A 85 -8.98 -22.42 -9.14
N LEU A 86 -7.72 -22.13 -8.82
CA LEU A 86 -6.61 -23.04 -9.04
C LEU A 86 -6.76 -24.30 -8.18
N TYR A 87 -7.11 -24.16 -6.90
CA TYR A 87 -7.35 -25.28 -6.01
C TYR A 87 -8.48 -26.20 -6.49
N HIS A 88 -9.62 -25.62 -6.88
CA HIS A 88 -10.70 -26.39 -7.52
C HIS A 88 -10.25 -27.08 -8.82
N ALA A 89 -9.53 -26.38 -9.70
CA ALA A 89 -9.08 -26.95 -10.98
C ALA A 89 -8.07 -28.10 -10.80
N LEU A 90 -7.28 -28.06 -9.71
CA LEU A 90 -6.32 -29.12 -9.35
C LEU A 90 -6.96 -30.27 -8.56
N HIS A 91 -8.27 -30.24 -8.29
CA HIS A 91 -9.00 -31.23 -7.46
C HIS A 91 -8.39 -31.43 -6.06
N ILE A 92 -7.68 -30.43 -5.53
CA ILE A 92 -7.04 -30.50 -4.20
C ILE A 92 -8.09 -30.33 -3.08
N GLU A 93 -9.30 -29.89 -3.42
CA GLU A 93 -10.42 -29.69 -2.48
C GLU A 93 -11.36 -30.90 -2.35
N GLU A 94 -11.10 -32.02 -3.05
CA GLU A 94 -11.80 -33.31 -2.82
C GLU A 94 -10.86 -34.31 -2.13
N ASN A 95 -10.68 -34.13 -0.82
CA ASN A 95 -10.42 -35.17 0.18
C ASN A 95 -10.61 -34.61 1.60
#